data_AF-A0A1V4YNW1-F1
#
_entry.id   AF-A0A1V4YNW1-F1
#
_cell.length_a   1.000
_cell.length_b   1.000
_cell.length_c   1.000
_cell.angle_alpha   90.00
_cell.angle_beta   90.00
_cell.angle_gamma   90.00
#
_symmetry.space_group_name_H-M   'P 1'
#
loop_
_entity.id
_entity.type
_entity.pdbx_description
1 polymer ?
#
loop_
_entity_poly.entity_id
_entity_poly.type
_entity_poly.pdbx_seq_one_letter_code
_entity_poly.pdbx_strand_id
1 'polypeptide(L)'
;MEGDSASISIATAVISALENIPVDQSVAMTGSLSVRGDVLPIGGATYKIEAAALAGIKKVIIPKSNEDDVLIEEAYKGKIEIVPVTNIIEVMEHSLVGVDKKRIMEKLTKLTNLKLNLDIPEVVPT
;
A
#
# COMPACT_ATOMS: atom_id res chain seq x y z
N MET A 1 5.94 13.91 11.94
CA MET A 1 5.67 12.58 11.36
C MET A 1 6.69 11.65 11.98
N GLU A 2 6.33 10.93 13.04
CA GLU A 2 7.17 9.88 13.61
C GLU A 2 6.54 8.53 13.22
N GLY A 3 7.33 7.65 12.61
CA GLY A 3 6.95 6.28 12.25
C GLY A 3 6.93 5.99 10.75
N ASP A 4 7.41 4.79 10.39
CA ASP A 4 7.56 4.28 9.01
C ASP A 4 6.25 4.03 8.27
N SER A 5 5.11 4.48 8.81
CA SER A 5 3.77 4.18 8.29
C SER A 5 3.40 4.90 6.99
N ALA A 6 4.29 5.74 6.47
CA ALA A 6 4.15 6.47 5.20
C ALA A 6 5.02 5.89 4.06
N SER A 7 5.77 4.82 4.31
CA SER A 7 6.76 4.29 3.36
C SER A 7 6.13 3.86 2.03
N ILE A 8 4.95 3.23 2.06
CA ILE A 8 4.23 2.86 0.83
C ILE A 8 3.73 4.09 0.04
N SER A 9 3.37 5.18 0.74
CA SER A 9 2.95 6.44 0.11
C SER A 9 4.10 7.13 -0.60
N ILE A 10 5.27 7.16 0.04
CA ILE A 10 6.50 7.69 -0.54
C ILE A 10 6.91 6.87 -1.77
N ALA A 11 6.91 5.54 -1.66
CA ALA A 11 7.22 4.66 -2.78
C ALA A 11 6.27 4.88 -3.97
N THR A 12 4.97 5.01 -3.71
CA THR A 12 3.96 5.31 -4.74
C THR A 12 4.21 6.66 -5.41
N ALA A 13 4.49 7.71 -4.63
CA ALA A 13 4.77 9.04 -5.18
C ALA A 13 6.04 9.04 -6.05
N VAL A 14 7.11 8.38 -5.60
CA VAL A 14 8.37 8.28 -6.36
C VAL A 14 8.16 7.50 -7.65
N ILE A 15 7.48 6.35 -7.61
CA ILE A 15 7.21 5.53 -8.79
C ILE A 15 6.31 6.28 -9.77
N SER A 16 5.26 6.95 -9.27
CA SER A 16 4.39 7.82 -10.06
C SER A 16 5.18 8.88 -10.81
N ALA A 17 6.09 9.59 -10.11
CA ALA A 17 6.91 10.65 -10.70
C ALA A 17 7.91 10.13 -11.74
N LEU A 18 8.54 8.97 -11.49
CA LEU A 18 9.50 8.37 -12.41
C LEU A 18 8.86 7.80 -13.67
N GLU A 19 7.68 7.18 -13.55
CA GLU A 19 6.99 6.55 -14.68
C GLU A 19 5.98 7.47 -15.36
N ASN A 20 5.78 8.69 -14.82
CA ASN A 20 4.78 9.65 -15.25
C ASN A 20 3.35 9.06 -15.25
N ILE A 21 3.02 8.34 -14.18
CA ILE A 21 1.71 7.67 -14.01
C ILE A 21 0.95 8.38 -12.88
N PRO A 22 -0.27 8.90 -13.11
CA PRO A 22 -1.03 9.57 -12.06
C PRO A 22 -1.45 8.61 -10.93
N VAL A 23 -1.48 9.16 -9.70
CA VAL A 23 -2.00 8.49 -8.50
C VAL A 23 -3.47 8.86 -8.29
N ASP A 24 -4.33 7.89 -8.00
CA ASP A 24 -5.72 8.08 -7.65
C ASP A 24 -5.86 8.84 -6.32
N GLN A 25 -6.30 10.10 -6.39
CA GLN A 25 -6.49 10.96 -5.22
C GLN A 25 -7.71 10.58 -4.37
N SER A 26 -8.52 9.62 -4.82
CA SER A 26 -9.62 9.06 -4.03
C SER A 26 -9.21 7.88 -3.14
N VAL A 27 -7.92 7.54 -3.14
CA VAL A 27 -7.31 6.44 -2.38
C VAL A 27 -6.34 6.98 -1.33
N ALA A 28 -6.57 6.63 -0.07
CA ALA A 28 -5.59 6.78 1.01
C ALA A 28 -4.79 5.49 1.18
N MET A 29 -3.61 5.59 1.80
CA MET A 29 -2.80 4.42 2.12
C MET A 29 -1.96 4.63 3.37
N THR A 30 -1.73 3.57 4.14
CA THR A 30 -0.78 3.54 5.25
C THR A 30 -0.11 2.17 5.31
N GLY A 31 1.16 2.13 5.68
CA GLY A 31 1.94 0.90 5.75
C GLY A 31 3.42 1.21 5.78
N SER A 32 4.18 0.40 6.52
CA SER A 32 5.64 0.36 6.37
C SER A 32 6.00 -0.54 5.19
N LEU A 33 7.22 -0.41 4.67
CA LEU A 33 7.67 -1.10 3.47
C LEU A 33 9.05 -1.71 3.70
N SER A 34 9.17 -3.02 3.52
CA SER A 34 10.46 -3.71 3.53
C SER A 34 11.25 -3.41 2.24
N VAL A 35 12.58 -3.55 2.29
CA VAL A 35 13.43 -3.46 1.08
C VAL A 35 13.12 -4.55 0.04
N ARG A 36 12.46 -5.64 0.47
CA ARG A 36 12.01 -6.73 -0.40
C ARG A 36 10.69 -6.42 -1.10
N GLY A 37 9.96 -5.41 -0.62
CA GLY A 37 8.67 -4.98 -1.17
C GLY A 37 7.47 -5.43 -0.36
N ASP A 38 7.66 -5.99 0.83
CA ASP A 38 6.58 -6.43 1.72
C ASP A 38 5.98 -5.25 2.46
N VAL A 39 4.64 -5.24 2.57
CA VAL A 39 3.93 -4.23 3.35
C VAL A 39 3.84 -4.69 4.80
N LEU A 40 4.43 -3.90 5.68
CA LEU A 40 4.61 -4.21 7.09
C LEU A 40 3.54 -3.50 7.96
N PRO A 41 3.15 -4.12 9.10
CA PRO A 41 2.11 -3.58 9.97
C PRO A 41 2.47 -2.20 10.50
N ILE A 42 1.44 -1.45 10.85
CA ILE A 42 1.56 -0.12 11.45
C ILE A 42 0.76 -0.04 12.74
N GLY A 43 1.15 0.90 13.60
CA GLY A 43 0.33 1.29 14.74
C GLY A 43 -0.87 2.12 14.29
N GLY A 44 -2.03 1.81 14.85
CA GLY A 44 -3.18 2.70 14.76
C GLY A 44 -3.94 2.67 13.44
N ALA A 45 -4.09 1.50 12.82
CA ALA A 45 -4.81 1.35 11.57
C ALA A 45 -6.25 1.91 11.65
N THR A 46 -7.00 1.58 12.72
CA THR A 46 -8.38 2.03 12.93
C THR A 46 -8.54 3.55 12.83
N TYR A 47 -7.82 4.34 13.64
CA TYR A 47 -7.98 5.80 13.62
C TYR A 47 -7.57 6.42 12.27
N LYS A 48 -6.62 5.81 11.55
CA LYS A 48 -6.19 6.28 10.22
C LYS A 48 -7.25 6.03 9.17
N ILE A 49 -7.93 4.88 9.24
CA ILE A 49 -9.05 4.55 8.35
C ILE A 49 -10.22 5.51 8.60
N GLU A 50 -10.57 5.76 9.86
CA GLU A 50 -11.65 6.67 10.21
C GLU A 50 -11.34 8.12 9.81
N ALA A 51 -10.09 8.56 9.99
CA ALA A 51 -9.64 9.86 9.50
C ALA A 51 -9.77 9.98 7.96
N ALA A 52 -9.43 8.93 7.21
CA ALA A 52 -9.62 8.90 5.77
C ALA A 52 -11.12 8.97 5.40
N ALA A 53 -11.99 8.23 6.11
CA ALA A 53 -13.43 8.28 5.90
C ALA A 53 -14.01 9.68 6.19
N LEU A 54 -13.55 10.34 7.26
CA LEU A 54 -13.92 11.72 7.60
C LEU A 54 -13.47 12.72 6.53
N ALA A 55 -12.32 12.49 5.91
CA ALA A 55 -11.81 13.30 4.80
C ALA A 55 -12.55 13.05 3.47
N GLY A 56 -13.52 12.14 3.42
CA GLY A 56 -14.28 11.80 2.22
C GLY A 56 -13.55 10.87 1.25
N ILE A 57 -12.48 10.21 1.71
CA ILE A 57 -11.77 9.20 0.92
C ILE A 57 -12.63 7.94 0.83
N LYS A 58 -12.70 7.37 -0.38
CA LYS A 58 -13.57 6.22 -0.67
C LYS A 58 -12.89 4.87 -0.41
N LYS A 59 -11.55 4.85 -0.45
CA LYS A 59 -10.76 3.63 -0.37
C LYS A 59 -9.50 3.87 0.45
N VAL A 60 -9.16 2.94 1.33
CA VAL A 60 -7.90 2.97 2.09
C VAL A 60 -7.16 1.66 1.96
N ILE A 61 -5.89 1.75 1.58
CA ILE A 61 -4.97 0.61 1.54
C ILE A 61 -4.31 0.47 2.91
N ILE A 62 -4.33 -0.75 3.47
CA ILE A 62 -3.71 -1.08 4.76
C ILE A 62 -2.86 -2.35 4.66
N PRO A 63 -1.91 -2.59 5.58
CA PRO A 63 -1.21 -3.85 5.65
C PRO A 63 -2.19 -4.99 5.96
N LYS A 64 -2.09 -6.12 5.26
CA LYS A 64 -2.90 -7.32 5.52
C LYS A 64 -2.80 -7.79 6.98
N SER A 65 -1.62 -7.63 7.58
CA SER A 65 -1.35 -7.96 8.98
C SER A 65 -2.11 -7.10 9.99
N ASN A 66 -2.70 -5.97 9.58
CA ASN A 66 -3.55 -5.15 10.44
C ASN A 66 -5.04 -5.44 10.26
N GLU A 67 -5.46 -6.26 9.30
CA GLU A 67 -6.89 -6.46 8.98
C GLU A 67 -7.71 -6.92 10.18
N ASP A 68 -7.20 -7.86 10.97
CA ASP A 68 -7.88 -8.41 12.15
C ASP A 68 -7.93 -7.42 13.33
N ASP A 69 -7.01 -6.42 13.36
CA ASP A 69 -6.94 -5.40 14.41
C ASP A 69 -7.88 -4.21 14.14
N VAL A 70 -8.49 -4.15 12.96
CA VAL A 70 -9.30 -3.01 12.52
C VAL A 70 -10.73 -3.13 13.03
N LEU A 71 -11.09 -2.21 13.93
CA LEU A 71 -12.40 -2.12 14.57
C LEU A 71 -13.07 -0.79 14.23
N ILE A 72 -13.77 -0.74 13.09
CA ILE A 72 -14.41 0.48 12.59
C ILE A 72 -15.76 0.73 13.27
N GLU A 73 -15.98 1.95 13.75
CA GLU A 73 -17.29 2.35 14.27
C GLU A 73 -18.39 2.31 13.20
N GLU A 74 -19.63 2.01 13.60
CA GLU A 74 -20.80 1.97 12.71
C GLU A 74 -20.96 3.25 11.87
N ALA A 75 -20.55 4.40 12.41
CA ALA A 75 -20.62 5.69 11.71
C ALA A 75 -19.76 5.75 10.44
N TYR A 76 -18.74 4.90 10.31
CA TYR A 76 -17.82 4.85 9.15
C TYR A 76 -18.01 3.61 8.29
N LYS A 77 -18.74 2.60 8.76
CA LYS A 77 -19.06 1.41 7.96
C LYS A 77 -19.80 1.81 6.69
N GLY A 78 -19.33 1.29 5.56
CA GLY A 78 -19.88 1.60 4.23
C GLY A 78 -19.49 2.97 3.65
N LYS A 79 -18.78 3.83 4.40
CA LYS A 79 -18.25 5.10 3.87
C LYS A 79 -16.89 4.94 3.20
N ILE A 80 -16.12 3.93 3.61
CA ILE A 80 -14.78 3.67 3.10
C ILE A 80 -14.60 2.16 2.84
N GLU A 81 -14.01 1.84 1.69
CA GLU A 81 -13.56 0.50 1.33
C GLU A 81 -12.16 0.28 1.91
N ILE A 82 -11.97 -0.81 2.66
CA ILE A 82 -10.68 -1.18 3.23
C ILE A 82 -10.06 -2.24 2.33
N VAL A 83 -8.84 -1.98 1.85
CA VAL A 83 -8.11 -2.86 0.94
C VAL A 83 -6.84 -3.34 1.62
N PRO A 84 -6.85 -4.55 2.20
CA PRO A 84 -5.66 -5.12 2.82
C PRO A 84 -4.69 -5.65 1.76
N VAL A 85 -3.41 -5.31 1.88
CA VAL A 85 -2.36 -5.68 0.91
C VAL A 85 -1.15 -6.30 1.58
N THR A 86 -0.42 -7.15 0.84
CA THR A 86 0.78 -7.85 1.34
C THR A 86 2.08 -7.28 0.82
N ASN A 87 2.06 -6.64 -0.36
CA ASN A 87 3.27 -6.18 -1.05
C ASN A 87 3.02 -4.90 -1.86
N ILE A 88 4.11 -4.27 -2.29
CA ILE A 88 4.08 -3.00 -3.03
C ILE A 88 3.40 -3.10 -4.40
N ILE A 89 3.35 -4.29 -5.01
CA ILE A 89 2.71 -4.47 -6.32
C ILE A 89 1.20 -4.27 -6.20
N GLU A 90 0.60 -4.86 -5.16
CA GLU A 90 -0.82 -4.65 -4.81
C GLU A 90 -1.10 -3.18 -4.48
N VAL A 91 -0.19 -2.50 -3.76
CA VAL A 91 -0.32 -1.05 -3.51
C VAL A 91 -0.40 -0.28 -4.82
N MET A 92 0.51 -0.53 -5.79
CA MET A 92 0.50 0.14 -7.09
C MET A 92 -0.75 -0.20 -7.91
N GLU A 93 -1.24 -1.43 -7.80
CA GLU A 93 -2.48 -1.86 -8.45
C GLU A 93 -3.69 -1.07 -7.94
N HIS A 94 -3.74 -0.74 -6.65
CA HIS A 94 -4.86 0.00 -6.08
C HIS A 94 -4.71 1.52 -6.14
N SER A 95 -3.50 2.05 -6.28
CA SER A 95 -3.21 3.49 -6.19
C SER A 95 -2.93 4.17 -7.53
N LEU A 96 -2.41 3.47 -8.54
CA LEU A 96 -2.09 4.06 -9.85
C LEU A 96 -3.26 3.97 -10.83
N VAL A 97 -3.39 5.00 -11.67
CA VAL A 97 -4.41 5.10 -12.73
C VAL A 97 -3.81 5.50 -14.08
N GLY A 98 -4.60 5.35 -15.15
CA GLY A 98 -4.20 5.70 -16.51
C GLY A 98 -3.68 4.52 -17.33
N VAL A 99 -3.42 4.79 -18.62
CA VAL A 99 -3.08 3.78 -19.63
C VAL A 99 -1.74 3.09 -19.36
N ASP A 100 -0.79 3.80 -18.77
CA ASP A 100 0.56 3.31 -18.51
C ASP A 100 0.66 2.41 -17.27
N LYS A 101 -0.42 2.31 -16.48
CA LYS A 101 -0.51 1.40 -15.33
C LYS A 101 -0.17 -0.04 -15.73
N LYS A 102 -0.73 -0.54 -16.85
CA LYS A 102 -0.50 -1.92 -17.28
C LYS A 102 0.99 -2.21 -17.52
N ARG A 103 1.70 -1.25 -18.11
CA ARG A 103 3.13 -1.36 -18.42
C ARG A 103 3.98 -1.51 -17.16
N ILE A 104 3.72 -0.70 -16.12
CA ILE A 104 4.49 -0.80 -14.88
C ILE A 104 4.18 -2.10 -14.13
N MET A 105 2.92 -2.54 -14.12
CA MET A 105 2.54 -3.82 -13.51
C MET A 105 3.26 -4.99 -14.17
N GLU A 106 3.33 -5.03 -15.50
CA GLU A 106 4.09 -6.06 -16.22
C GLU A 106 5.59 -6.05 -15.88
N LYS A 107 6.20 -4.87 -15.73
CA LYS A 107 7.61 -4.75 -15.31
C LYS A 107 7.80 -5.29 -13.88
N LEU A 108 6.94 -4.91 -12.95
CA LEU A 108 7.01 -5.31 -11.54
C LEU A 108 6.84 -6.81 -11.38
N THR A 109 5.84 -7.43 -12.03
CA THR A 109 5.63 -8.88 -11.99
C THR A 109 6.82 -9.66 -12.55
N LYS A 110 7.43 -9.17 -13.65
CA LYS A 110 8.64 -9.80 -14.21
C LYS A 110 9.81 -9.75 -13.24
N LEU A 111 10.03 -8.62 -12.57
CA LEU A 111 11.09 -8.48 -11.58
C LEU A 111 10.91 -9.42 -10.39
N THR A 112 9.68 -9.61 -9.91
CA THR A 112 9.37 -10.54 -8.82
C THR A 112 9.66 -11.97 -9.23
N ASN A 113 9.24 -12.40 -10.42
CA ASN A 113 9.52 -13.74 -10.93
C ASN A 113 11.02 -13.98 -11.16
N LEU A 114 11.79 -12.96 -11.55
CA LEU A 114 13.24 -13.06 -11.61
C LEU A 114 13.87 -13.24 -10.23
N LYS A 115 13.36 -12.53 -9.21
CA LYS A 115 13.86 -12.66 -7.83
C LYS A 115 13.53 -14.01 -7.19
N LEU A 116 12.38 -14.61 -7.51
CA LEU A 116 12.01 -15.98 -7.08
C LEU A 116 12.98 -17.06 -7.59
N ASN A 117 13.70 -16.78 -8.68
CA ASN A 117 14.74 -17.68 -9.22
C ASN A 117 16.15 -17.37 -8.68
N LEU A 118 16.29 -16.38 -7.79
CA LEU A 118 17.54 -16.03 -7.14
C LEU A 118 17.40 -16.40 -5.66
N ASP A 119 18.18 -17.39 -5.19
CA ASP A 119 18.29 -17.71 -3.76
C ASP A 119 18.96 -16.54 -3.02
N ILE A 120 18.17 -15.55 -2.62
CA ILE A 120 18.64 -14.44 -1.78
C ILE A 120 18.48 -14.89 -0.32
N PRO A 121 19.56 -15.03 0.46
CA PRO A 121 19.48 -15.52 1.83
C PRO A 121 18.54 -14.66 2.67
N GLU A 122 17.74 -15.30 3.53
CA GLU A 122 16.86 -14.61 4.47
C GLU A 122 17.63 -13.61 5.32
N VAL A 123 17.17 -12.37 5.38
CA VAL A 123 17.67 -11.39 6.34
C VAL A 123 17.11 -11.81 7.69
N VAL A 124 17.95 -12.41 8.53
CA VAL A 124 17.62 -12.69 9.92
C VAL A 124 17.44 -11.33 10.62
N PRO A 125 16.26 -11.02 11.19
CA PRO A 125 16.09 -9.80 11.96
C PRO A 125 17.03 -9.85 13.18
N THR A 126 17.85 -8.82 13.35
CA THR A 126 18.65 -8.59 14.57
C THR A 126 17.79 -8.03 15.70
#